data_AF-A0AAE6W9R8-F1
#
_entry.id   AF-A0AAE6W9R8-F1
#
_cell.length_a   1.000
_cell.length_b   1.000
_cell.length_c   1.000
_cell.angle_alpha   90.00
_cell.angle_beta   90.00
_cell.angle_gamma   90.00
#
_symmetry.space_group_name_H-M   'P 1'
#
loop_
_entity.id
_entity.type
_entity.pdbx_description
1 polymer ?
#
loop_
_entity_poly.entity_id
_entity_poly.type
_entity_poly.pdbx_seq_one_letter_code
_entity_poly.pdbx_strand_id
1 'polypeptide(L)' 'MASLAQRVLTGDVVLPKFQRGFVWTPEQVLYLLDSVRRNYPVGSLLM' A
#
# COMPACT_ATOMS: atom_id res chain seq x y z
N MET A 1 14.50 -6.07 -11.52
CA MET A 1 13.34 -6.41 -10.68
C MET A 1 12.24 -5.41 -11.00
N ALA A 2 11.16 -5.83 -11.67
CA ALA A 2 10.07 -4.93 -12.03
C ALA A 2 9.35 -4.48 -10.74
N SER A 3 9.23 -3.17 -10.54
CA SER A 3 8.50 -2.62 -9.39
C SER A 3 7.02 -3.00 -9.49
N LEU A 4 6.33 -3.15 -8.35
CA LEU A 4 4.89 -3.47 -8.32
C LEU A 4 4.07 -2.46 -9.15
N ALA A 5 4.45 -1.19 -9.10
CA ALA A 5 3.84 -0.14 -9.91
C ALA A 5 3.95 -0.43 -11.41
N GLN A 6 5.07 -0.98 -11.86
CA GLN A 6 5.27 -1.33 -13.27
C GLN A 6 4.35 -2.47 -13.71
N ARG A 7 4.09 -3.45 -12.83
CA ARG A 7 3.15 -4.54 -13.10
C ARG A 7 1.69 -4.08 -13.19
N VAL A 8 1.33 -3.02 -12.47
CA VAL A 8 0.02 -2.36 -12.61
C VAL A 8 -0.08 -1.65 -13.96
N LEU A 9 1.00 -0.97 -14.38
CA LEU A 9 1.04 -0.25 -15.66
C LEU A 9 1.04 -1.18 -16.88
N THR A 10 1.65 -2.36 -16.78
CA THR A 10 1.67 -3.38 -17.85
C THR A 10 0.36 -4.19 -17.93
N GLY A 11 -0.54 -4.03 -16.96
CA GLY A 11 -1.79 -4.78 -16.89
C GLY A 11 -1.67 -6.18 -16.29
N ASP A 12 -0.48 -6.56 -15.79
CA ASP A 12 -0.26 -7.82 -15.08
C ASP A 12 -0.95 -7.85 -13.71
N VAL A 13 -1.23 -6.67 -13.14
CA VAL A 13 -1.99 -6.47 -11.90
C VAL A 13 -3.11 -5.48 -12.19
N VAL A 14 -4.35 -5.93 -12.05
CA VAL A 14 -5.53 -5.10 -12.26
C VAL A 14 -6.03 -4.60 -10.91
N LEU A 15 -6.12 -3.28 -10.75
CA LEU A 15 -6.83 -2.71 -9.61
C LEU A 15 -8.34 -2.89 -9.80
N PRO A 16 -9.07 -3.42 -8.79
CA PRO A 16 -10.51 -3.53 -8.87
C PRO A 16 -11.15 -2.14 -8.92
N LYS A 17 -12.16 -1.99 -9.79
CA LYS A 17 -12.92 -0.72 -9.92
C LYS A 17 -13.65 -0.32 -8.63
N PHE A 18 -13.87 -1.27 -7.73
CA PHE A 18 -14.57 -1.10 -6.45
C PHE A 18 -13.58 -0.95 -5.27
N GLN A 19 -12.58 -0.08 -5.42
CA GLN A 19 -11.69 0.28 -4.30
C GLN A 19 -12.38 1.28 -3.38
N ARG A 20 -12.36 1.01 -2.06
CA ARG A 20 -12.79 1.99 -1.06
C ARG A 20 -11.89 3.23 -1.16
N GLY A 21 -12.48 4.42 -0.98
CA GLY A 21 -11.70 5.65 -0.82
C GLY A 21 -10.64 5.53 0.28
N PHE A 22 -9.69 6.45 0.29
CA PHE A 22 -8.68 6.51 1.34
C PHE A 22 -9.37 6.78 2.70
N VAL A 23 -9.19 5.86 3.66
CA VAL A 23 -9.87 5.90 4.97
C VAL A 23 -8.95 6.20 6.14
N TRP A 24 -7.66 6.42 5.90
CA TRP A 24 -6.72 6.60 7.00
C TRP A 24 -6.84 7.99 7.61
N THR A 25 -6.88 8.04 8.94
CA THR A 25 -6.82 9.29 9.69
C THR A 25 -5.37 9.78 9.80
N PRO A 26 -5.13 11.08 10.06
CA PRO A 26 -3.78 11.62 10.25
C PRO A 26 -2.97 10.87 11.32
N GLU A 27 -3.61 10.42 12.39
CA GLU A 27 -2.96 9.66 13.48
C GLU A 27 -2.48 8.30 12.98
N GLN A 28 -3.26 7.62 12.14
CA GLN A 28 -2.87 6.34 11.54
C GLN A 28 -1.67 6.47 10.61
N VAL A 29 -1.57 7.60 9.89
CA VAL A 29 -0.38 7.92 9.08
C VAL A 29 0.86 8.11 9.96
N LEU A 30 0.73 8.77 11.10
CA LEU A 30 1.83 8.94 12.07
C LEU A 30 2.29 7.60 12.65
N TYR A 31 1.35 6.70 12.99
CA TYR A 31 1.69 5.36 13.48
C TYR A 31 2.41 4.50 12.43
N LEU A 32 2.01 4.63 11.16
CA LEU A 32 2.74 3.97 10.07
C LEU A 32 4.18 4.51 9.99
N LEU A 33 4.36 5.83 10.06
CA LEU A 33 5.68 6.44 9.99
C LEU A 33 6.59 5.99 11.15
N ASP A 34 6.06 5.92 12.37
CA ASP A 34 6.83 5.39 13.52
C ASP A 34 7.15 3.90 13.34
N SER A 35 6.25 3.12 12.73
CA SER A 35 6.48 1.70 12.44
C SER A 35 7.60 1.50 11.42
N VAL A 36 7.61 2.30 10.35
CA VAL A 36 8.70 2.33 9.35
C VAL A 36 10.03 2.72 10.02
N ARG A 37 10.01 3.76 10.86
CA ARG A 37 11.20 4.22 11.60
C ARG A 37 11.76 3.14 12.53
N ARG A 38 10.90 2.30 13.10
CA ARG A 38 11.27 1.18 13.99
C ARG A 38 11.58 -0.13 13.26
N ASN A 39 11.55 -0.15 11.92
CA ASN A 39 11.68 -1.36 11.11
C ASN A 39 10.66 -2.45 11.47
N TYR A 40 9.45 -2.08 11.89
CA TYR A 40 8.37 -3.05 12.01
C TYR A 40 7.89 -3.47 10.61
N PRO A 41 7.57 -4.76 10.41
CA PRO A 41 7.02 -5.22 9.13
C PRO A 41 5.65 -4.55 8.91
N VAL A 42 5.55 -3.75 7.86
CA VAL A 42 4.33 -3.04 7.44
C VAL A 42 3.99 -3.43 6.00
N GLY A 43 2.69 -3.49 5.68
CA GLY A 43 2.22 -3.69 4.30
C GLY A 43 1.93 -5.14 3.90
N SER A 44 1.03 -5.82 4.61
CA SER A 44 0.40 -7.02 4.05
C SER A 44 -0.48 -6.63 2.86
N LEU A 45 -0.13 -7.12 1.68
CA LEU A 45 -0.98 -7.07 0.51
C LEU A 45 -1.99 -8.21 0.62
N LEU A 46 -3.27 -7.87 0.81
CA LEU A 46 -4.35 -8.80 0.54
C LEU A 46 -4.48 -8.88 -0.99
N MET A 47 -4.05 -10.01 -1.56
CA MET A 47 -4.22 -10.36 -2.98
C MET A 47 -5.50 -11.17 -3.16
#